data_AF-A0A4Q7YPA1-F1
#
_entry.id   AF-A0A4Q7YPA1-F1
#
_cell.length_a   1.000
_cell.length_b   1.000
_cell.length_c   1.000
_cell.angle_alpha   90.00
_cell.angle_beta   90.00
_cell.angle_gamma   90.00
#
_symmetry.space_group_name_H-M   'P 1'
#
loop_
_entity.id
_entity.type
_entity.pdbx_description
1 polymer ?
#
loop_
_entity_poly.entity_id
_entity_poly.type
_entity_poly.pdbx_seq_one_letter_code
_entity_poly.pdbx_strand_id
1 'polypeptide(L)' 'MEGMLVGKLVEQIDGLLHGLCQPLTVLQCRLALGELSGEPSAMRTAIGAALGECARLNEKVGAMREMLQAAERQGS' A
#
# COMPACT_ATOMS: atom_id res chain seq x y z
N MET A 1 -3.06 11.25 -28.96
CA MET A 1 -2.55 9.91 -28.55
C MET A 1 -2.11 9.90 -27.09
N GLU A 2 -1.65 11.03 -26.53
CA GLU A 2 -1.24 11.18 -25.11
C GLU A 2 -2.36 10.95 -24.08
N GLY A 3 -3.60 11.39 -24.34
CA GLY A 3 -4.71 11.22 -23.38
C GLY A 3 -5.10 9.77 -23.09
N MET A 4 -4.83 8.84 -24.00
CA MET A 4 -5.11 7.40 -23.81
C MET A 4 -4.03 6.71 -22.96
N LEU A 5 -2.80 7.23 -22.97
CA LEU A 5 -1.69 6.71 -22.16
C LEU A 5 -1.86 7.09 -20.68
N VAL A 6 -2.29 8.33 -20.43
CA VAL A 6 -2.56 8.84 -19.08
C VAL A 6 -3.74 8.10 -18.44
N GLY A 7 -4.82 7.84 -19.20
CA GLY A 7 -5.97 7.08 -18.70
C GLY A 7 -5.60 5.66 -18.20
N LYS A 8 -4.77 4.94 -18.97
CA LYS A 8 -4.29 3.60 -18.57
C LYS A 8 -3.37 3.63 -17.36
N LEU A 9 -2.59 4.69 -17.19
CA LEU A 9 -1.72 4.86 -16.01
C LEU A 9 -2.59 5.10 -14.76
N VAL A 10 -3.62 5.94 -14.88
CA VAL A 10 -4.56 6.22 -13.78
C VAL A 10 -5.31 4.95 -13.37
N GLU A 11 -5.82 4.15 -14.31
CA GLU A 11 -6.48 2.87 -13.98
C GLU A 11 -5.55 1.87 -13.27
N GLN A 12 -4.27 1.81 -13.68
CA GLN A 12 -3.30 0.93 -13.02
C GLN A 12 -2.96 1.40 -11.60
N ILE A 13 -2.81 2.71 -11.39
CA ILE A 13 -2.57 3.29 -10.07
C ILE A 13 -3.81 3.08 -9.17
N ASP A 14 -5.01 3.29 -9.70
CA ASP A 14 -6.26 3.07 -8.96
C ASP A 14 -6.42 1.62 -8.50
N GLY A 15 -6.13 0.64 -9.37
CA GLY A 15 -6.12 -0.77 -9.00
C GLY A 15 -5.10 -1.11 -7.91
N LEU A 16 -3.90 -0.51 -7.98
CA LEU A 16 -2.87 -0.67 -6.96
C LEU A 16 -3.31 -0.05 -5.63
N LEU A 17 -3.89 1.15 -5.64
CA LEU A 17 -4.42 1.85 -4.47
C LEU A 17 -5.57 1.08 -3.82
N HIS A 18 -6.51 0.56 -4.59
CA HIS A 18 -7.59 -0.28 -4.09
C HIS A 18 -7.03 -1.53 -3.38
N GLY A 19 -5.98 -2.12 -3.96
CA GLY A 19 -5.23 -3.23 -3.35
C GLY A 19 -4.42 -2.88 -2.09
N LEU A 20 -4.35 -1.60 -1.68
CA LEU A 20 -3.75 -1.17 -0.41
C LEU A 20 -4.79 -1.01 0.71
N CYS A 21 -6.03 -0.67 0.38
CA CYS A 21 -7.07 -0.39 1.38
C CYS A 21 -7.35 -1.61 2.27
N GLN A 22 -7.47 -2.79 1.67
CA GLN A 22 -7.76 -4.03 2.40
C GLN A 22 -6.65 -4.41 3.41
N PRO A 23 -5.35 -4.48 3.05
CA PRO A 23 -4.29 -4.79 4.01
C PRO A 23 -4.17 -3.72 5.11
N LEU A 24 -4.39 -2.44 4.80
CA LEU A 24 -4.41 -1.36 5.81
C LEU A 24 -5.53 -1.56 6.84
N THR A 25 -6.74 -1.89 6.39
CA THR A 25 -7.87 -2.16 7.30
C THR A 25 -7.60 -3.37 8.18
N VAL A 26 -7.11 -4.48 7.61
CA VAL A 26 -6.75 -5.68 8.37
C VAL A 26 -5.70 -5.37 9.44
N LEU A 27 -4.75 -4.50 9.09
CA LEU A 27 -3.72 -4.05 10.00
C LEU A 27 -4.26 -3.26 11.18
N GLN A 28 -5.10 -2.26 10.90
CA GLN A 28 -5.74 -1.44 11.92
C GLN A 28 -6.56 -2.30 12.88
N CYS A 29 -7.31 -3.28 12.36
CA CYS A 29 -8.05 -4.23 13.18
C CYS A 29 -7.12 -5.07 14.07
N ARG A 30 -6.00 -5.57 13.55
CA ARG A 30 -5.04 -6.37 14.35
C ARG A 30 -4.40 -5.56 15.48
N LEU A 31 -4.03 -4.31 15.22
CA LEU A 31 -3.48 -3.42 16.24
C LEU A 31 -4.52 -3.11 17.32
N ALA A 32 -5.76 -2.79 16.92
CA ALA A 32 -6.85 -2.56 17.86
C ALA A 32 -7.14 -3.80 18.73
N LEU A 33 -7.13 -5.01 18.15
CA LEU A 33 -7.30 -6.25 18.91
C LEU A 33 -6.14 -6.50 19.87
N GLY A 34 -4.90 -6.22 19.46
CA GLY A 34 -3.72 -6.32 20.33
C GLY A 34 -3.77 -5.35 21.50
N GLU A 35 -4.26 -4.13 21.27
CA GLU A 35 -4.50 -3.12 22.32
C GLU A 35 -5.59 -3.56 23.29
N LEU A 36 -6.73 -4.00 22.77
CA LEU A 36 -7.88 -4.46 23.57
C LEU A 36 -7.58 -5.70 24.41
N SER A 37 -6.65 -6.56 23.95
CA SER A 37 -6.20 -7.73 24.71
C SER A 37 -5.51 -7.34 26.03
N GLY A 38 -4.87 -6.16 26.09
CA GLY A 38 -4.10 -5.71 27.25
C GLY A 38 -2.80 -6.50 27.49
N GLU A 39 -2.55 -7.57 26.73
CA GLU A 39 -1.34 -8.38 26.82
C GLU A 39 -0.19 -7.76 26.01
N PRO A 40 0.98 -7.50 26.63
CA PRO A 40 2.15 -6.98 25.92
C PRO A 40 2.64 -7.89 24.79
N SER A 41 2.44 -9.20 24.89
CA SER A 41 2.73 -10.18 23.84
C SER A 41 1.84 -10.01 22.62
N ALA A 42 0.53 -9.81 22.83
CA ALA A 42 -0.43 -9.63 21.75
C ALA A 42 -0.13 -8.35 20.95
N MET A 43 0.18 -7.25 21.65
CA MET A 43 0.59 -6.00 21.01
C MET A 43 1.91 -6.14 20.23
N ARG A 44 2.92 -6.83 20.77
CA ARG A 44 4.19 -7.09 20.05
C ARG A 44 3.95 -7.88 18.76
N THR A 45 3.10 -8.91 18.79
CA THR A 45 2.75 -9.68 17.59
C THR A 45 2.00 -8.82 16.58
N ALA A 46 1.05 -7.99 17.03
CA ALA A 46 0.32 -7.07 16.16
C ALA A 46 1.26 -6.04 15.50
N ILE A 47 2.20 -5.47 16.24
CA ILE A 47 3.23 -4.56 15.72
C ILE A 47 4.14 -5.27 14.72
N GLY A 48 4.59 -6.50 15.00
CA GLY A 48 5.42 -7.26 14.07
C GLY A 48 4.72 -7.50 12.72
N ALA A 49 3.44 -7.90 12.77
CA ALA A 49 2.62 -8.03 11.57
C ALA A 49 2.44 -6.69 10.84
N ALA A 50 2.34 -5.59 11.60
CA ALA A 50 2.25 -4.24 11.05
C ALA A 50 3.48 -3.78 10.30
N LEU A 51 4.66 -4.01 10.86
CA LEU A 51 5.90 -3.67 10.19
C LEU A 51 6.06 -4.46 8.88
N GLY A 52 5.70 -5.74 8.87
CA GLY A 52 5.74 -6.57 7.67
C GLY A 52 4.81 -6.07 6.55
N GLU A 53 3.56 -5.74 6.89
CA GLU A 53 2.63 -5.19 5.91
C GLU A 53 3.01 -3.76 5.48
N CYS A 54 3.54 -2.91 6.38
CA CYS A 54 4.09 -1.61 6.00
C CYS A 54 5.24 -1.73 4.98
N ALA A 55 6.11 -2.74 5.12
CA ALA A 55 7.16 -3.00 4.13
C ALA A 55 6.56 -3.35 2.76
N ARG A 56 5.57 -4.24 2.71
CA ARG A 56 4.85 -4.60 1.47
C ARG A 56 4.14 -3.40 0.83
N LEU A 57 3.54 -2.52 1.65
CA LEU A 57 2.91 -1.30 1.16
C LEU A 57 3.94 -0.35 0.54
N ASN A 58 5.09 -0.18 1.19
CA ASN A 58 6.19 0.65 0.67
C ASN A 58 6.72 0.14 -0.67
N GLU A 59 6.83 -1.18 -0.86
CA GLU A 59 7.21 -1.78 -2.14
C GLU A 59 6.22 -1.44 -3.26
N LYS A 60 4.92 -1.56 -2.98
CA LYS A 60 3.87 -1.21 -3.95
C LYS A 60 3.91 0.28 -4.32
N VAL A 61 4.10 1.15 -3.33
CA VAL A 61 4.26 2.60 -3.54
C VAL A 61 5.52 2.90 -4.36
N GLY A 62 6.61 2.16 -4.12
CA GLY A 62 7.82 2.21 -4.94
C GLY A 62 7.53 1.89 -6.41
N ALA A 63 6.82 0.79 -6.68
CA ALA A 63 6.41 0.43 -8.03
C ALA A 63 5.54 1.51 -8.70
N MET A 64 4.57 2.08 -7.98
CA MET A 64 3.76 3.20 -8.48
C MET A 64 4.63 4.41 -8.86
N ARG A 65 5.63 4.75 -8.02
CA ARG A 65 6.55 5.85 -8.28
C ARG A 65 7.42 5.58 -9.51
N GLU A 66 7.88 4.34 -9.72
CA GLU A 66 8.63 3.94 -10.92
C GLU A 66 7.77 4.07 -12.18
N MET A 67 6.50 3.66 -12.12
CA MET A 67 5.55 3.80 -13.24
C MET A 67 5.33 5.26 -13.63
N LEU A 68 5.17 6.15 -12.64
CA LEU A 68 5.05 7.60 -12.86
C LEU A 68 6.31 8.17 -13.52
N GLN A 69 7.51 7.84 -12.99
CA GLN A 69 8.77 8.30 -13.57
C GLN A 69 9.03 7.74 -14.97
N ALA A 70 8.56 6.53 -15.28
CA ALA A 70 8.64 5.96 -16.61
C ALA A 70 7.70 6.67 -17.59
N ALA A 71 6.52 7.09 -17.14
CA ALA A 71 5.59 7.87 -17.94
C ALA A 71 6.11 9.29 -18.22
N GLU A 72 6.69 9.97 -17.22
CA GLU A 72 7.33 11.28 -17.39
C GLU A 72 8.46 11.25 -18.42
N ARG A 73 9.29 10.20 -18.42
CA ARG A 73 10.37 10.01 -19.39
C ARG A 73 9.91 9.72 -20.82
N GLN A 74 8.69 9.21 -21.01
CA GLN A 74 8.12 8.89 -22.32
C GLN A 74 7.32 10.06 -22.93
N GLY A 75 6.98 11.07 -22.12
CA GLY A 75 6.29 12.29 -22.55
C GLY A 75 7.20 13.49 -22.79
N SER A 76 8.53 13.31 -22.72
CA SER A 76 9.55 14.33 -23.03
C SER A 76 10.24 14.03 -24.35
#